data_AF-A0A6I2HBM6-F1
#
_entry.id   AF-A0A6I2HBM6-F1
#
_cell.length_a   1.000
_cell.length_b   1.000
_cell.length_c   1.000
_cell.angle_alpha   90.00
_cell.angle_beta   90.00
_cell.angle_gamma   90.00
#
_symmetry.space_group_name_H-M   'P 1'
#
loop_
_entity.id
_entity.type
_entity.pdbx_description
1 polymer ?
#
loop_
_entity_poly.entity_id
_entity_poly.type
_entity_poly.pdbx_seq_one_letter_code
_entity_poly.pdbx_strand_id
1 'polypeptide(L)'
;MPCARPVLAVTLLCAPLLACPGKAPPRGEGPAPRVFHVPKGCEKSQAGDYYHAQNPAFRYRGEDDGGTLVLSVLRAQEDGGVRAEATPDGGSSGSSASLAIHLERTEQGFVGETRAVGYTQTGAECPIRFPTEVVSCSERALTLRAADKALFDEQCQPPPPAAKGPAPTRTEQVLVRGAPDAGTP
;
A
#
# COMPACT_ATOMS: atom_id res chain seq x y z
N MET A 1 -83.74 -2.88 -14.83
CA MET A 1 -83.11 -1.56 -14.67
C MET A 1 -82.22 -1.26 -15.87
N PRO A 2 -82.73 -0.58 -16.90
CA PRO A 2 -81.93 0.04 -17.96
C PRO A 2 -81.87 1.58 -17.74
N CYS A 3 -80.75 2.22 -18.08
CA CYS A 3 -80.64 3.64 -18.49
C CYS A 3 -79.15 3.89 -18.77
N ALA A 4 -78.76 4.00 -20.04
CA ALA A 4 -78.74 5.24 -20.83
C ALA A 4 -77.36 5.92 -20.75
N ARG A 5 -76.66 5.92 -21.90
CA ARG A 5 -75.48 6.76 -22.17
C ARG A 5 -75.92 8.23 -22.28
N PRO A 6 -75.02 9.21 -22.08
CA PRO A 6 -74.46 9.82 -23.28
C PRO A 6 -72.99 10.29 -23.20
N VAL A 7 -72.47 10.31 -24.42
CA VAL A 7 -71.28 10.96 -25.01
C VAL A 7 -70.91 12.32 -24.38
N LEU A 8 -69.61 12.53 -24.15
CA LEU A 8 -69.00 13.86 -24.21
C LEU A 8 -67.62 13.74 -24.88
N ALA A 9 -67.56 14.27 -26.10
CA ALA A 9 -66.36 14.40 -26.90
C ALA A 9 -65.50 15.53 -26.32
N VAL A 10 -64.23 15.24 -26.03
CA VAL A 10 -63.22 16.26 -25.74
C VAL A 10 -62.12 16.10 -26.78
N THR A 11 -62.22 16.93 -27.83
CA THR A 11 -61.18 17.17 -28.82
C THR A 11 -60.00 17.86 -28.15
N LEU A 12 -58.90 17.13 -27.94
CA LEU A 12 -57.65 17.67 -27.42
C LEU A 12 -56.79 18.16 -28.59
N LEU A 13 -56.48 19.47 -28.60
CA LEU A 13 -55.60 20.13 -29.57
C LEU A 13 -54.22 19.47 -29.63
N CYS A 14 -53.81 19.01 -30.82
CA CYS A 14 -52.41 18.72 -31.14
C CYS A 14 -51.68 20.03 -31.42
N ALA A 15 -50.77 20.44 -30.54
CA ALA A 15 -49.74 21.43 -30.84
C ALA A 15 -48.48 20.70 -31.33
N PRO A 16 -47.95 20.96 -32.54
CA PRO A 16 -46.71 20.36 -32.97
C PRO A 16 -45.52 21.02 -32.26
N LEU A 17 -44.78 20.24 -31.48
CA LEU A 17 -43.47 20.62 -30.97
C LEU A 17 -42.48 20.69 -32.16
N LEU A 18 -42.11 21.90 -32.56
CA LEU A 18 -40.92 22.14 -33.38
C LEU A 18 -39.68 21.83 -32.53
N ALA A 19 -39.18 20.60 -32.63
CA ALA A 19 -37.90 20.22 -32.04
C ALA A 19 -36.75 20.70 -32.94
N CYS A 20 -35.96 21.65 -32.45
CA CYS A 20 -34.72 22.09 -33.08
C CYS A 20 -33.72 20.91 -33.19
N PRO A 21 -33.02 20.72 -34.32
CA PRO A 21 -31.88 19.81 -34.38
C PRO A 21 -30.69 20.42 -33.62
N GLY A 22 -30.67 20.22 -32.31
CA GLY A 22 -29.51 20.53 -31.46
C GLY A 22 -28.37 19.59 -31.78
N LYS A 23 -27.30 20.15 -32.35
CA LYS A 23 -26.03 19.50 -32.67
C LYS A 23 -25.55 18.60 -31.52
N ALA A 24 -25.38 17.30 -31.80
CA ALA A 24 -24.84 16.36 -30.83
C ALA A 24 -23.48 16.87 -30.30
N PRO A 25 -23.23 16.87 -28.99
CA PRO A 25 -21.92 17.21 -28.45
C PRO A 25 -20.88 16.24 -29.01
N PRO A 26 -19.64 16.70 -29.28
CA PRO A 26 -18.56 15.81 -29.70
C PRO A 26 -18.41 14.72 -28.65
N ARG A 27 -18.42 13.47 -29.11
CA ARG A 27 -18.15 12.29 -28.29
C ARG A 27 -16.81 12.52 -27.61
N GLY A 28 -16.83 12.79 -26.32
CA GLY A 28 -15.61 12.88 -25.52
C GLY A 28 -14.85 11.57 -25.72
N GLU A 29 -13.66 11.67 -26.29
CA GLU A 29 -12.70 10.58 -26.32
C GLU A 29 -12.51 10.14 -24.86
N GLY A 30 -12.86 8.90 -24.55
CA GLY A 30 -12.69 8.36 -23.20
C GLY A 30 -11.22 8.52 -22.78
N PRO A 31 -10.93 8.74 -21.49
CA PRO A 31 -9.55 8.85 -21.02
C PRO A 31 -8.73 7.65 -21.51
N ALA A 32 -7.53 7.93 -22.01
CA ALA A 32 -6.62 6.89 -22.50
C ALA A 32 -6.44 5.80 -21.43
N PRO A 33 -6.39 4.51 -21.81
CA PRO A 33 -6.23 3.42 -20.85
C PRO A 33 -4.93 3.63 -20.06
N ARG A 34 -5.05 3.62 -18.73
CA ARG A 34 -3.89 3.71 -17.83
C ARG A 34 -3.03 2.47 -18.02
N VAL A 35 -1.74 2.66 -18.24
CA VAL A 35 -0.79 1.57 -18.42
C VAL A 35 -0.34 1.10 -17.04
N PHE A 36 -0.71 -0.12 -16.68
CA PHE A 36 -0.29 -0.76 -15.44
C PHE A 36 1.16 -1.24 -15.58
N HIS A 37 2.06 -0.68 -14.78
CA HIS A 37 3.47 -1.06 -14.63
C HIS A 37 3.71 -1.82 -13.33
N VAL A 38 2.82 -2.75 -12.97
CA VAL A 38 3.07 -3.66 -11.84
C VAL A 38 4.21 -4.60 -12.24
N PRO A 39 5.28 -4.75 -11.44
CA PRO A 39 6.34 -5.69 -11.76
C PRO A 39 5.78 -7.11 -11.90
N LYS A 40 6.27 -7.88 -12.88
CA LYS A 40 5.83 -9.27 -13.08
C LYS A 40 5.92 -10.06 -11.78
N GLY A 41 4.88 -10.84 -11.48
CA GLY A 41 4.78 -11.63 -10.27
C GLY A 41 4.18 -10.87 -9.10
N CYS A 42 4.19 -9.54 -9.13
CA CYS A 42 3.55 -8.75 -8.09
C CYS A 42 2.04 -8.73 -8.26
N GLU A 43 1.46 -9.17 -9.38
CA GLU A 43 -0.01 -9.19 -9.58
C GLU A 43 -0.72 -10.19 -8.65
N LYS A 44 0.02 -11.16 -8.11
CA LYS A 44 -0.49 -12.16 -7.16
C LYS A 44 -0.39 -11.65 -5.72
N SER A 45 -1.09 -12.34 -4.82
CA SER A 45 -0.94 -12.13 -3.38
C SER A 45 0.51 -12.40 -2.96
N GLN A 46 1.07 -11.45 -2.21
CA GLN A 46 2.39 -11.51 -1.59
C GLN A 46 2.32 -11.93 -0.12
N ALA A 47 1.19 -12.45 0.35
CA ALA A 47 1.06 -12.96 1.71
C ALA A 47 2.03 -14.14 1.99
N GLY A 48 2.39 -14.34 3.26
CA GLY A 48 3.21 -15.47 3.71
C GLY A 48 4.42 -15.06 4.55
N ASP A 49 5.23 -16.04 4.94
CA ASP A 49 6.41 -15.81 5.77
C ASP A 49 7.64 -15.56 4.92
N TYR A 50 8.47 -14.61 5.36
CA TYR A 50 9.71 -14.24 4.72
C TYR A 50 10.87 -14.15 5.69
N TYR A 51 12.07 -14.40 5.17
CA TYR A 51 13.34 -14.30 5.88
C TYR A 51 14.22 -13.27 5.16
N HIS A 52 14.88 -12.40 5.92
CA HIS A 52 15.80 -11.44 5.30
C HIS A 52 17.05 -12.18 4.81
N ALA A 53 17.34 -12.11 3.51
CA ALA A 53 18.41 -12.90 2.88
C ALA A 53 19.81 -12.62 3.47
N GLN A 54 20.05 -11.38 3.91
CA GLN A 54 21.35 -10.96 4.44
C GLN A 54 21.38 -10.85 5.98
N ASN A 55 20.24 -11.05 6.66
CA ASN A 55 20.17 -10.86 8.11
C ASN A 55 19.14 -11.82 8.75
N PRO A 56 19.57 -13.02 9.16
CA PRO A 56 18.65 -14.07 9.63
C PRO A 56 17.91 -13.72 10.94
N ALA A 57 18.32 -12.66 11.65
CA ALA A 57 17.62 -12.15 12.83
C ALA A 57 16.23 -11.56 12.49
N PHE A 58 16.03 -11.17 11.23
CA PHE A 58 14.78 -10.57 10.75
C PHE A 58 13.95 -11.57 9.96
N ARG A 59 12.72 -11.78 10.43
CA ARG A 59 11.66 -12.50 9.73
C ARG A 59 10.46 -11.58 9.59
N TYR A 60 9.63 -11.83 8.58
CA TYR A 60 8.47 -11.01 8.31
C TYR A 60 7.24 -11.89 8.07
N ARG A 61 6.10 -11.47 8.61
CA ARG A 61 4.79 -11.99 8.23
C ARG A 61 4.15 -11.02 7.25
N GLY A 62 3.94 -11.48 6.02
CA GLY A 62 3.24 -10.73 5.00
C GLY A 62 1.74 -11.02 5.01
N GLU A 63 0.94 -9.96 5.03
CA GLU A 63 -0.50 -9.96 4.83
C GLU A 63 -0.81 -9.11 3.62
N ASP A 64 -1.48 -9.68 2.61
CA ASP A 64 -1.84 -9.02 1.36
C ASP A 64 -3.32 -9.22 1.08
N ASP A 65 -4.09 -8.14 1.17
CA ASP A 65 -5.55 -8.13 0.95
C ASP A 65 -5.94 -7.87 -0.51
N GLY A 66 -4.96 -7.78 -1.41
CA GLY A 66 -5.14 -7.46 -2.82
C GLY A 66 -5.00 -5.97 -3.14
N GLY A 67 -5.08 -5.08 -2.14
CA GLY A 67 -4.83 -3.64 -2.28
C GLY A 67 -3.64 -3.14 -1.47
N THR A 68 -3.35 -3.77 -0.34
CA THR A 68 -2.30 -3.40 0.62
C THR A 68 -1.49 -4.64 0.98
N LEU A 69 -0.17 -4.49 1.02
CA LEU A 69 0.76 -5.45 1.60
C LEU A 69 1.34 -4.88 2.90
N VAL A 70 1.14 -5.61 4.00
CA VAL A 70 1.76 -5.31 5.30
C VAL A 70 2.77 -6.39 5.62
N LEU A 71 4.02 -6.02 5.86
CA LEU A 71 5.09 -6.91 6.33
C LEU A 71 5.40 -6.59 7.78
N SER A 72 4.86 -7.36 8.71
CA SER A 72 5.11 -7.21 10.15
C SER A 72 6.41 -7.91 10.53
N VAL A 73 7.30 -7.23 11.25
CA VAL A 73 8.55 -7.85 11.69
C VAL A 73 8.30 -8.82 12.85
N LEU A 74 8.81 -10.03 12.65
CA LEU A 74 8.92 -11.08 13.63
C LEU A 74 10.39 -11.16 14.04
N ARG A 75 10.77 -10.61 15.19
CA ARG A 75 12.13 -10.83 15.70
C ARG A 75 12.23 -12.22 16.31
N ALA A 76 13.32 -12.91 16.02
CA ALA A 76 13.71 -14.07 16.80
C ALA A 76 14.15 -13.59 18.19
N GLN A 77 13.54 -14.09 19.25
CA GLN A 77 14.09 -13.98 20.61
C GLN A 77 15.32 -14.87 20.73
N GLU A 78 16.26 -14.47 21.59
CA GLU A 78 17.49 -15.23 21.86
C GLU A 78 17.20 -16.67 22.34
N ASP A 79 16.01 -16.95 22.88
CA ASP A 79 15.55 -18.28 23.32
C ASP A 79 14.88 -19.13 22.21
N GLY A 80 14.95 -18.72 20.94
CA GLY A 80 14.38 -19.45 19.81
C GLY A 80 12.86 -19.28 19.63
N GLY A 81 12.22 -18.42 20.42
CA GLY A 81 10.82 -18.01 20.25
C GLY A 81 10.65 -16.93 19.19
N VAL A 82 9.53 -16.94 18.46
CA VAL A 82 9.16 -15.87 17.52
C VAL A 82 8.00 -15.09 18.14
N ARG A 83 8.18 -13.78 18.41
CA ARG A 83 7.10 -12.89 18.83
C ARG A 83 6.90 -11.84 17.75
N ALA A 84 5.65 -11.71 17.27
CA ALA A 84 5.29 -10.55 16.46
C ALA A 84 5.47 -9.29 17.30
N GLU A 85 6.21 -8.29 16.79
CA GLU A 85 6.15 -6.93 17.32
C GLU A 85 4.74 -6.42 16.96
N ALA A 86 3.80 -6.54 17.92
CA ALA A 86 2.36 -6.40 17.69
C ALA A 86 2.02 -5.04 17.07
N THR A 87 1.34 -5.03 15.92
CA THR A 87 0.58 -3.88 15.40
C THR A 87 -0.49 -3.50 16.42
N PRO A 88 -0.61 -2.25 16.90
CA PRO A 88 -1.56 -1.92 17.95
C PRO A 88 -2.90 -1.61 17.27
N ASP A 89 -3.59 -2.64 16.79
CA ASP A 89 -5.00 -2.53 16.45
C ASP A 89 -5.80 -2.71 17.75
N GLY A 90 -5.88 -1.66 18.55
CA GLY A 90 -6.66 -1.66 19.78
C GLY A 90 -6.15 -0.66 20.79
N GLY A 91 -6.92 0.40 21.00
CA GLY A 91 -6.57 1.53 21.85
C GLY A 91 -5.92 1.14 23.18
N SER A 92 -4.64 1.46 23.30
CA SER A 92 -3.99 1.68 24.58
C SER A 92 -2.97 2.79 24.40
N SER A 93 -3.27 3.90 25.08
CA SER A 93 -2.49 5.12 25.13
C SER A 93 -1.12 4.83 25.75
N GLY A 94 -0.08 4.74 24.92
CA GLY A 94 1.31 4.68 25.35
C GLY A 94 2.21 4.04 24.29
N SER A 95 2.60 4.83 23.30
CA SER A 95 3.62 4.57 22.26
C SER A 95 4.32 3.20 22.29
N SER A 96 3.98 2.33 21.35
CA SER A 96 4.87 1.27 20.87
C SER A 96 4.64 1.18 19.36
N ALA A 97 5.46 1.91 18.59
CA ALA A 97 5.36 1.86 17.14
C ALA A 97 5.92 0.52 16.67
N SER A 98 5.03 -0.31 16.13
CA SER A 98 5.34 -1.65 15.63
C SER A 98 6.20 -1.53 14.38
N LEU A 99 7.29 -2.30 14.33
CA LEU A 99 8.16 -2.37 13.17
C LEU A 99 7.44 -3.10 12.03
N ALA A 100 6.97 -2.35 11.04
CA ALA A 100 6.16 -2.87 9.94
C ALA A 100 6.41 -2.10 8.65
N ILE A 101 6.26 -2.78 7.52
CA ILE A 101 6.33 -2.18 6.18
C ILE A 101 4.93 -2.17 5.61
N HIS A 102 4.39 -0.99 5.31
CA HIS A 102 3.06 -0.80 4.76
C HIS A 102 3.17 -0.30 3.33
N LEU A 103 2.62 -1.07 2.38
CA LEU A 103 2.71 -0.75 0.97
C LEU A 103 1.36 -0.85 0.30
N GLU A 104 0.99 0.16 -0.47
CA GLU A 104 -0.20 0.16 -1.31
C GLU A 104 0.14 -0.38 -2.69
N ARG A 105 -0.73 -1.25 -3.21
CA ARG A 105 -0.65 -1.75 -4.59
C ARG A 105 -1.13 -0.67 -5.54
N THR A 106 -0.20 -0.09 -6.27
CA THR A 106 -0.46 0.93 -7.28
C THR A 106 -0.20 0.38 -8.68
N GLU A 107 -0.52 1.19 -9.70
CA GLU A 107 -0.14 0.89 -11.08
C GLU A 107 1.38 0.83 -11.28
N GLN A 108 2.18 1.33 -10.33
CA GLN A 108 3.65 1.29 -10.37
C GLN A 108 4.25 0.13 -9.56
N GLY A 109 3.40 -0.75 -9.02
CA GLY A 109 3.79 -1.77 -8.04
C GLY A 109 3.42 -1.36 -6.62
N PHE A 110 4.02 -2.04 -5.63
CA PHE A 110 3.77 -1.72 -4.22
C PHE A 110 4.64 -0.54 -3.77
N VAL A 111 4.02 0.53 -3.28
CA VAL A 111 4.69 1.74 -2.83
C VAL A 111 4.11 2.17 -1.47
N GLY A 112 4.96 2.58 -0.55
CA GLY A 112 4.53 3.06 0.75
C GLY A 112 5.71 3.37 1.67
N GLU A 113 5.66 2.86 2.89
CA GLU A 113 6.63 3.20 3.92
C GLU A 113 6.98 2.04 4.86
N THR A 114 8.24 2.00 5.27
CA THR A 114 8.66 1.28 6.47
C THR A 114 8.42 2.18 7.68
N ARG A 115 7.75 1.66 8.69
CA ARG A 115 7.50 2.30 9.99
C ARG A 115 8.39 1.63 11.04
N ALA A 116 9.14 2.44 11.76
CA ALA A 116 10.09 1.99 12.77
C ALA A 116 10.11 2.96 13.97
N VAL A 117 10.82 2.57 15.02
CA VAL A 117 11.19 3.45 16.14
C VAL A 117 12.69 3.61 16.14
N GLY A 118 13.17 4.85 16.17
CA GLY A 118 14.54 5.15 16.54
C GLY A 118 14.59 5.87 17.88
N TYR A 119 15.80 6.12 18.36
CA TYR A 119 16.03 6.75 19.65
C TYR A 119 16.93 7.97 19.46
N THR A 120 16.58 9.07 20.11
CA THR A 120 17.41 10.28 20.16
C THR A 120 18.67 10.05 21.01
N GLN A 121 19.59 11.02 21.04
CA GLN A 121 20.77 10.90 21.90
C GLN A 121 20.42 10.91 23.39
N THR A 122 19.29 11.53 23.72
CA THR A 122 18.72 11.58 25.07
C THR A 122 17.90 10.33 25.42
N GLY A 123 17.74 9.40 24.47
CA GLY A 123 17.01 8.14 24.64
C GLY A 123 15.49 8.25 24.43
N ALA A 124 15.00 9.37 23.90
CA ALA A 124 13.59 9.53 23.57
C ALA A 124 13.22 8.71 22.32
N GLU A 125 12.05 8.07 22.33
CA GLU A 125 11.52 7.34 21.17
C GLU A 125 11.05 8.30 20.07
N CYS A 126 11.53 8.04 18.85
CA CYS A 126 11.10 8.75 17.66
C CYS A 126 10.44 7.78 16.67
N PRO A 127 9.17 8.00 16.29
CA PRO A 127 8.58 7.27 15.19
C PRO A 127 9.24 7.69 13.88
N ILE A 128 9.76 6.73 13.13
CA ILE A 128 10.46 6.94 11.87
C ILE A 128 9.69 6.31 10.73
N ARG A 129 9.63 7.01 9.59
CA ARG A 129 9.01 6.54 8.37
C ARG A 129 9.97 6.68 7.20
N PHE A 130 10.06 5.64 6.38
CA PHE A 130 10.94 5.60 5.22
C PHE A 130 10.20 5.20 3.97
N PRO A 131 10.29 5.97 2.87
CA PRO A 131 9.77 5.53 1.58
C PRO A 131 10.32 4.16 1.22
N THR A 132 9.42 3.23 0.95
CA THR A 132 9.73 1.84 0.61
C THR A 132 8.88 1.41 -0.57
N GLU A 133 9.46 0.66 -1.48
CA GLU A 133 8.75 0.12 -2.65
C GLU A 133 9.19 -1.31 -2.95
N VAL A 134 8.32 -2.09 -3.57
CA VAL A 134 8.71 -3.39 -4.13
C VAL A 134 9.27 -3.17 -5.53
N VAL A 135 10.50 -3.62 -5.75
CA VAL A 135 11.15 -3.55 -7.06
C VAL A 135 11.02 -4.85 -7.84
N SER A 136 10.82 -5.98 -7.17
CA SER A 136 10.51 -7.25 -7.83
C SER A 136 9.76 -8.23 -6.92
N CYS A 137 8.87 -9.02 -7.52
CA CYS A 137 8.21 -10.15 -6.88
C CYS A 137 8.51 -11.43 -7.65
N SER A 138 8.66 -12.53 -6.94
CA SER A 138 8.72 -13.88 -7.50
C SER A 138 8.07 -14.86 -6.54
N GLU A 139 7.86 -16.08 -7.01
CA GLU A 139 7.33 -17.19 -6.19
C GLU A 139 8.24 -17.52 -4.99
N ARG A 140 9.50 -17.07 -4.99
CA ARG A 140 10.50 -17.38 -3.94
C ARG A 140 10.99 -16.17 -3.16
N ALA A 141 10.80 -14.96 -3.67
CA ALA A 141 11.40 -13.78 -3.07
C ALA A 141 10.64 -12.50 -3.41
N LEU A 142 10.70 -11.56 -2.46
CA LEU A 142 10.24 -10.19 -2.58
C LEU A 142 11.45 -9.26 -2.40
N THR A 143 11.71 -8.39 -3.37
CA THR A 143 12.81 -7.41 -3.24
C THR A 143 12.23 -6.04 -2.97
N LEU A 144 12.66 -5.46 -1.86
CA LEU A 144 12.27 -4.13 -1.40
C LEU A 144 13.40 -3.14 -1.69
N ARG A 145 13.05 -1.90 -2.02
CA ARG A 145 13.97 -0.78 -2.05
C ARG A 145 13.52 0.26 -1.04
N ALA A 146 14.39 0.59 -0.09
CA ALA A 146 14.13 1.55 0.97
C ALA A 146 15.32 2.49 1.15
N ALA A 147 15.11 3.63 1.83
CA ALA A 147 16.22 4.46 2.29
C ALA A 147 17.15 3.66 3.21
N ASP A 148 18.46 3.85 3.08
CA ASP A 148 19.47 3.14 3.89
C ASP A 148 19.51 3.60 5.35
N LYS A 149 19.21 4.87 5.62
CA LYS A 149 19.25 5.50 6.95
C LYS A 149 18.16 6.57 7.11
N ALA A 150 17.71 6.79 8.35
CA ALA A 150 17.02 8.03 8.74
C ALA A 150 17.96 8.87 9.54
N LEU A 151 17.87 10.17 9.28
CA LEU A 151 18.34 11.18 10.18
C LEU A 151 17.12 11.90 10.75
N PHE A 152 17.14 12.16 12.04
CA PHE A 152 16.12 12.92 12.76
C PHE A 152 16.79 13.67 13.92
N ASP A 153 16.22 14.80 14.31
CA ASP A 153 16.67 15.59 15.46
C ASP A 153 16.01 15.13 16.78
N GLU A 154 16.30 15.84 17.87
CA GLU A 154 15.74 15.56 19.20
C GLU A 154 14.21 15.80 19.27
N GLN A 155 13.62 16.43 18.26
CA GLN A 155 12.20 16.64 18.10
C GLN A 155 11.57 15.64 17.13
N CYS A 156 12.32 14.59 16.76
CA CYS A 156 11.93 13.56 15.80
C CYS A 156 11.58 14.11 14.42
N GLN A 157 12.13 15.29 14.06
CA GLN A 157 11.93 15.86 12.74
C GLN A 157 13.07 15.44 11.80
N PRO A 158 12.75 15.04 10.56
CA PRO A 158 13.79 14.83 9.55
C PRO A 158 14.50 16.15 9.28
N PRO A 159 15.81 16.13 8.98
CA PRO A 159 16.52 17.34 8.60
C PRO A 159 15.85 17.96 7.36
N PRO A 160 15.86 19.30 7.24
CA PRO A 160 15.31 19.96 6.08
C PRO A 160 15.96 19.43 4.80
N PRO A 161 15.20 19.25 3.71
CA PRO A 161 15.74 18.72 2.47
C PRO A 161 16.88 19.63 1.99
N ALA A 162 18.06 19.04 1.80
CA ALA A 162 19.21 19.79 1.32
C ALA A 162 18.88 20.33 -0.09
N ALA A 163 18.80 21.66 -0.24
CA ALA A 163 18.55 22.30 -1.53
C ALA A 163 19.64 21.96 -2.58
N LYS A 164 20.82 21.55 -2.11
CA LYS A 164 21.95 21.05 -2.89
C LYS A 164 22.68 19.97 -2.09
N GLY A 165 22.19 18.74 -2.17
CA GLY A 165 22.83 17.56 -1.58
C GLY A 165 22.54 16.33 -2.43
N PRO A 166 23.37 15.27 -2.35
CA PRO A 166 23.05 14.01 -2.98
C PRO A 166 21.71 13.49 -2.43
N ALA A 167 20.89 12.90 -3.29
CA ALA A 167 19.67 12.23 -2.86
C ALA A 167 20.01 11.14 -1.83
N PRO A 168 19.12 10.86 -0.86
CA PRO A 168 19.35 9.79 0.11
C PRO A 168 19.58 8.46 -0.61
N THR A 169 20.62 7.74 -0.18
CA THR A 169 20.95 6.43 -0.72
C THR A 169 19.79 5.47 -0.45
N ARG A 170 19.45 4.65 -1.46
CA ARG A 170 18.46 3.58 -1.31
C ARG A 170 19.15 2.24 -1.47
N THR A 171 18.78 1.29 -0.63
CA THR A 171 19.33 -0.07 -0.64
C THR A 171 18.24 -1.06 -1.00
N GLU A 172 18.60 -2.09 -1.76
CA GLU A 172 17.73 -3.22 -2.06
C GLU A 172 17.91 -4.32 -1.01
N GLN A 173 16.78 -4.80 -0.49
CA GLN A 173 16.69 -5.86 0.51
C GLN A 173 15.88 -7.01 -0.07
N VAL A 174 16.44 -8.22 -0.02
CA VAL A 174 15.78 -9.42 -0.54
C VAL A 174 15.17 -10.20 0.63
N LEU A 175 13.86 -10.43 0.55
CA LEU A 175 13.09 -11.24 1.48
C LEU A 175 12.77 -12.57 0.80
N VAL A 176 13.31 -13.68 1.32
CA VAL A 176 13.13 -15.02 0.74
C VAL A 176 12.00 -15.78 1.43
N ARG A 177 11.24 -16.55 0.65
CA ARG A 177 10.16 -17.43 1.11
C ARG A 177 10.73 -18.83 1.42
N GLY A 178 10.16 -19.46 2.44
CA GLY A 178 10.65 -20.74 2.97
C GLY A 178 11.78 -20.53 3.98
N ALA A 179 11.88 -21.42 4.97
CA ALA A 179 12.96 -21.36 5.94
C ALA A 179 14.32 -21.44 5.21
N PRO A 180 15.33 -20.65 5.60
CA PRO A 180 16.67 -20.83 5.06
C PRO A 180 17.09 -22.28 5.33
N ASP A 181 17.62 -22.96 4.32
CA ASP A 181 18.11 -24.33 4.47
C ASP A 181 19.05 -24.36 5.67
N ALA A 182 18.63 -25.05 6.73
CA ALA A 182 19.50 -25.35 7.86
C ALA A 182 20.57 -26.29 7.30
N GLY A 183 21.70 -25.73 6.88
CA GLY A 183 22.81 -26.47 6.29
C GLY A 183 23.06 -27.75 7.08
N THR A 184 23.06 -28.89 6.37
CA THR A 184 23.38 -30.17 6.97
C THR A 184 24.82 -30.10 7.50
N PRO A 185 25.09 -30.52 8.75
CA PRO A 185 26.44 -30.48 9.33
C PRO A 185 27.45 -31.31 8.55
#